data_AF-A0A957KRS4-F1
#
_entry.id   AF-A0A957KRS4-F1
#
_cell.length_a   1.000
_cell.length_b   1.000
_cell.length_c   1.000
_cell.angle_alpha   90.00
_cell.angle_beta   90.00
_cell.angle_gamma   90.00
#
_symmetry.space_group_name_H-M   'P 1'
#
loop_
_entity.id
_entity.type
_entity.pdbx_description
1 polymer ?
#
loop_
_entity_poly.entity_id
_entity_poly.type
_entity_poly.pdbx_seq_one_letter_code
_entity_poly.pdbx_strand_id
1 'polypeptide(L)'
;MKGYAKYFSNKLGWFLITFLFAFILNFLLPRLMPGDPVAAIVARQAQGMSNPSGVQAIYQQYTELFATDKPLIEQFFIYVQNVLKGDFGYSFSQYPRKVSDVLAASIWWTLMLQLPAILVGWTLGNILGALAAYLRGGFDKVLMPASLFLSSFPAFGMAVILLVVFAVNLKWFPTSGGYGFNLIPSPTPGFLGSAFVHYQLPFWSIVIIA
;
A
#
# COMPACT_ATOMS: atom_id res chain seq x y z
N MET A 1 6.27 -5.67 38.79
CA MET A 1 7.18 -6.02 37.68
C MET A 1 6.88 -7.38 37.02
N LYS A 2 6.59 -8.47 37.75
CA LYS A 2 6.25 -9.80 37.16
C LYS A 2 5.03 -9.82 36.22
N GLY A 3 4.02 -8.98 36.48
CA GLY A 3 2.84 -8.85 35.61
C GLY A 3 3.14 -8.26 34.22
N TYR A 4 4.01 -7.24 34.16
CA TYR A 4 4.43 -6.62 32.90
C TYR A 4 5.26 -7.59 32.05
N ALA A 5 6.19 -8.35 32.68
CA ALA A 5 6.98 -9.35 31.97
C ALA A 5 6.10 -10.43 31.30
N LYS A 6 5.09 -10.95 32.03
CA LYS A 6 4.12 -11.93 31.49
C LYS A 6 3.25 -11.33 30.36
N TYR A 7 2.86 -10.07 30.48
CA TYR A 7 2.08 -9.37 29.45
C TYR A 7 2.90 -9.21 28.17
N PHE A 8 4.11 -8.67 28.26
CA PHE A 8 4.98 -8.48 27.10
C PHE A 8 5.43 -9.80 26.47
N SER A 9 5.72 -10.84 27.26
CA SER A 9 6.08 -12.15 26.72
C SER A 9 4.93 -12.79 25.95
N ASN A 10 3.70 -12.71 26.47
CA ASN A 10 2.53 -13.22 25.76
C ASN A 10 2.27 -12.45 24.46
N LYS A 11 2.42 -11.12 24.48
CA LYS A 11 2.25 -10.29 23.29
C LYS A 11 3.33 -10.57 22.24
N LEU A 12 4.57 -10.74 22.66
CA LEU A 12 5.68 -11.09 21.78
C LEU A 12 5.49 -12.49 21.18
N GLY A 13 5.03 -13.46 21.97
CA GLY A 13 4.70 -14.80 21.48
C GLY A 13 3.63 -14.77 20.39
N TRP A 14 2.52 -14.06 20.62
CA TRP A 14 1.47 -13.89 19.63
C TRP A 14 1.95 -13.15 18.37
N PHE A 15 2.77 -12.11 18.54
CA PHE A 15 3.38 -11.39 17.43
C PHE A 15 4.27 -12.31 16.58
N LEU A 16 5.15 -13.09 17.20
CA LEU A 16 6.03 -14.02 16.50
C LEU A 16 5.26 -15.09 15.75
N ILE A 17 4.21 -15.66 16.35
CA ILE A 17 3.34 -16.63 15.67
C ILE A 17 2.71 -15.96 14.44
N THR A 18 2.11 -14.79 14.61
CA THR A 18 1.46 -14.05 13.51
C THR A 18 2.45 -13.71 12.40
N PHE A 19 3.65 -13.26 12.78
CA PHE A 19 4.72 -12.92 11.86
C PHE A 19 5.18 -14.15 11.05
N LEU A 20 5.40 -15.29 11.71
CA LEU A 20 5.82 -16.52 11.03
C LEU A 20 4.76 -16.99 10.02
N PHE A 21 3.49 -17.00 10.42
CA PHE A 21 2.39 -17.34 9.51
C PHE A 21 2.31 -16.35 8.34
N ALA A 22 2.35 -15.04 8.61
CA ALA A 22 2.32 -14.02 7.57
C ALA A 22 3.52 -14.13 6.60
N PHE A 23 4.70 -14.42 7.13
CA PHE A 23 5.93 -14.58 6.34
C PHE A 23 5.87 -15.81 5.43
N ILE A 24 5.40 -16.95 5.95
CA ILE A 24 5.19 -18.18 5.16
C ILE A 24 4.12 -17.95 4.10
N LEU A 25 3.00 -17.30 4.45
CA LEU A 25 1.94 -16.98 3.49
C LEU A 25 2.42 -16.01 2.40
N ASN A 26 3.25 -15.03 2.75
CA ASN A 26 3.84 -14.11 1.79
C ASN A 26 4.71 -14.84 0.75
N PHE A 27 5.42 -15.89 1.19
CA PHE A 27 6.17 -16.76 0.29
C PHE A 27 5.25 -17.65 -0.57
N LEU A 28 4.27 -18.33 0.06
CA LEU A 28 3.44 -19.34 -0.61
C LEU A 28 2.40 -18.74 -1.56
N LEU A 29 1.66 -17.71 -1.15
CA LEU A 29 0.52 -17.20 -1.91
C LEU A 29 0.87 -16.81 -3.35
N PRO A 30 1.94 -16.01 -3.61
CA PRO A 30 2.31 -15.68 -4.99
C PRO A 30 2.68 -16.89 -5.85
N ARG A 31 3.16 -17.98 -5.23
CA ARG A 31 3.58 -19.22 -5.92
C ARG A 31 2.42 -20.20 -6.15
N LEU A 32 1.30 -19.99 -5.47
CA LEU A 32 0.04 -20.71 -5.70
C LEU A 32 -0.85 -20.00 -6.73
N MET A 33 -0.59 -18.71 -7.01
CA MET A 33 -1.33 -17.99 -8.04
C MET A 33 -1.05 -18.60 -9.42
N PRO A 34 -2.07 -18.78 -10.26
CA PRO A 34 -1.87 -19.28 -11.62
C PRO A 34 -1.10 -18.24 -12.44
N GLY A 35 -0.11 -18.72 -13.19
CA GLY A 35 0.73 -17.91 -14.07
C GLY A 35 2.20 -17.98 -13.69
N ASP A 36 3.07 -17.84 -14.69
CA ASP A 36 4.50 -17.78 -14.47
C ASP A 36 4.97 -16.31 -14.45
N PRO A 37 5.48 -15.81 -13.30
CA PRO A 37 5.98 -14.44 -13.20
C PRO A 37 7.18 -14.19 -14.10
N VAL A 38 7.99 -15.22 -14.39
CA VAL A 38 9.12 -15.12 -15.31
C VAL A 38 8.61 -14.94 -16.74
N ALA A 39 7.66 -15.76 -17.18
CA ALA A 39 6.98 -15.56 -18.46
C ALA A 39 6.38 -14.16 -18.59
N ALA A 40 5.79 -13.60 -17.53
CA ALA A 40 5.23 -12.24 -17.57
C ALA A 40 6.29 -11.14 -17.68
N ILE A 41 7.51 -11.34 -17.16
CA ILE A 41 8.65 -10.44 -17.37
C ILE A 41 9.17 -10.59 -18.79
N VAL A 42 9.42 -11.83 -19.22
CA VAL A 42 9.93 -12.16 -20.55
C VAL A 42 8.98 -11.62 -21.62
N ALA A 43 7.68 -11.83 -21.48
CA ALA A 43 6.69 -11.33 -22.42
C ALA A 43 6.68 -9.80 -22.55
N ARG A 44 7.07 -9.06 -21.51
CA ARG A 44 7.20 -7.60 -21.53
C ARG A 44 8.53 -7.13 -22.11
N GLN A 45 9.63 -7.82 -21.82
CA GLN A 45 10.95 -7.48 -22.36
C GLN A 45 11.14 -7.93 -23.81
N ALA A 46 10.54 -9.06 -24.17
CA ALA A 46 10.58 -9.63 -25.51
C ALA A 46 9.58 -8.98 -26.47
N GLN A 47 8.83 -7.96 -26.05
CA GLN A 47 7.96 -7.22 -26.96
C GLN A 47 8.80 -6.60 -28.07
N GLY A 48 8.60 -7.09 -29.30
CA GLY A 48 9.35 -6.69 -30.49
C GLY A 48 10.49 -7.64 -30.90
N MET A 49 10.78 -8.70 -30.12
CA MET A 49 11.72 -9.74 -30.53
C MET A 49 11.01 -10.80 -31.40
N SER A 50 11.53 -11.02 -32.60
CA SER A 50 10.99 -12.02 -33.55
C SER A 50 11.69 -13.38 -33.48
N ASN A 51 12.78 -13.49 -32.72
CA ASN A 51 13.59 -14.70 -32.64
C ASN A 51 13.19 -15.57 -31.41
N PRO A 52 12.57 -16.74 -31.62
CA PRO A 52 12.12 -17.61 -30.54
C PRO A 52 13.26 -18.12 -29.63
N SER A 53 14.47 -18.30 -30.16
CA SER A 53 15.61 -18.80 -29.38
C SER A 53 16.13 -17.77 -28.38
N GLY A 54 16.06 -16.48 -28.72
CA GLY A 54 16.43 -15.39 -27.81
C GLY A 54 15.46 -15.24 -26.65
N VAL A 55 14.16 -15.39 -26.91
CA VAL A 55 13.11 -15.36 -25.87
C VAL A 55 13.32 -16.49 -24.86
N GLN A 56 13.62 -17.70 -25.33
CA GLN A 56 13.85 -18.87 -24.47
C GLN A 56 15.11 -18.73 -23.60
N ALA A 57 16.18 -18.16 -24.14
CA ALA A 57 17.41 -17.93 -23.38
C ALA A 57 17.18 -16.92 -22.24
N ILE A 58 16.45 -15.84 -22.50
CA ILE A 58 16.09 -14.84 -21.49
C ILE A 58 15.18 -15.44 -20.41
N TYR A 59 14.24 -16.30 -20.82
CA TYR A 59 13.39 -17.03 -19.88
C TYR A 59 14.21 -17.90 -18.92
N GLN A 60 15.16 -18.68 -19.43
CA GLN A 60 16.01 -19.55 -18.60
C GLN A 60 16.88 -18.72 -17.65
N GLN A 61 17.48 -17.64 -18.17
CA GLN A 61 18.28 -16.72 -17.36
C GLN A 61 17.48 -16.13 -16.19
N TYR A 62 16.22 -15.72 -16.43
CA TYR A 62 15.38 -15.20 -15.35
C TYR A 62 14.86 -16.28 -14.42
N THR A 63 14.57 -17.48 -14.94
CA THR A 63 14.18 -18.61 -14.10
C THR A 63 15.26 -18.93 -13.06
N GLU A 64 16.52 -18.92 -13.48
CA GLU A 64 17.68 -19.11 -12.61
C GLU A 64 17.87 -17.92 -11.65
N LEU A 65 17.76 -16.67 -12.15
CA LEU A 65 17.89 -15.46 -11.33
C LEU A 65 16.86 -15.43 -10.18
N PHE A 66 15.63 -15.87 -10.44
CA PHE A 66 14.56 -15.91 -9.45
C PHE A 66 14.48 -17.23 -8.68
N ALA A 67 15.40 -18.18 -8.94
CA ALA A 67 15.42 -19.51 -8.33
C ALA A 67 14.11 -20.30 -8.53
N THR A 68 13.33 -19.97 -9.55
CA THR A 68 12.00 -20.58 -9.78
C THR A 68 12.06 -22.01 -10.30
N ASP A 69 13.22 -22.45 -10.77
CA ASP A 69 13.54 -23.83 -11.18
C ASP A 69 13.79 -24.77 -9.99
N LYS A 70 14.06 -24.24 -8.80
CA LYS A 70 14.43 -25.03 -7.62
C LYS A 70 13.22 -25.62 -6.90
N PRO A 71 13.37 -26.73 -6.15
CA PRO A 71 12.34 -27.23 -5.27
C PRO A 71 11.84 -26.16 -4.29
N LEU A 72 10.54 -26.19 -3.96
CA LEU A 72 9.89 -25.16 -3.15
C LEU A 72 10.58 -24.90 -1.79
N ILE A 73 11.13 -25.96 -1.18
CA ILE A 73 11.86 -25.87 0.08
C ILE A 73 13.16 -25.07 -0.10
N GLU A 74 13.90 -25.32 -1.18
CA GLU A 74 15.14 -24.59 -1.48
C GLU A 74 14.83 -23.12 -1.78
N GLN A 75 13.77 -22.84 -2.55
CA GLN A 75 13.29 -21.48 -2.78
C GLN A 75 12.97 -20.74 -1.47
N PHE A 76 12.38 -21.43 -0.49
CA PHE A 76 12.06 -20.85 0.81
C PHE A 76 13.32 -20.47 1.59
N PHE A 77 14.32 -21.35 1.62
CA PHE A 77 15.60 -21.05 2.30
C PHE A 77 16.36 -19.90 1.63
N ILE A 78 16.38 -19.87 0.29
CA ILE A 78 16.95 -18.74 -0.48
C ILE A 78 16.22 -17.44 -0.13
N TYR A 79 14.88 -17.47 -0.11
CA TYR A 79 14.06 -16.32 0.26
C TYR A 79 14.37 -15.83 1.69
N VAL A 80 14.43 -16.74 2.68
CA VAL A 80 14.80 -16.40 4.07
C VAL A 80 16.20 -15.79 4.13
N GLN A 81 17.19 -16.40 3.47
CA GLN A 81 18.57 -15.91 3.49
C GLN A 81 18.69 -14.52 2.88
N ASN A 82 17.99 -14.26 1.77
CA ASN A 82 18.00 -12.96 1.10
C ASN A 82 17.32 -11.89 1.96
N VAL A 83 16.15 -12.19 2.55
CA VAL A 83 15.45 -11.27 3.46
C VAL A 83 16.31 -10.92 4.67
N LEU A 84 17.00 -11.89 5.27
CA LEU A 84 17.91 -11.64 6.40
C LEU A 84 19.11 -10.76 6.03
N LYS A 85 19.52 -10.73 4.77
CA LYS A 85 20.55 -9.82 4.24
C LYS A 85 19.97 -8.46 3.82
N GLY A 86 18.66 -8.26 3.92
CA GLY A 86 17.96 -7.07 3.41
C GLY A 86 17.80 -7.05 1.89
N ASP A 87 18.06 -8.16 1.21
CA ASP A 87 17.82 -8.30 -0.22
C ASP A 87 16.41 -8.85 -0.46
N PHE A 88 15.53 -7.99 -0.94
CA PHE A 88 14.16 -8.34 -1.30
C PHE A 88 14.01 -8.73 -2.78
N GLY A 89 15.11 -8.75 -3.53
CA GLY A 89 15.13 -9.03 -4.95
C GLY A 89 14.52 -7.93 -5.82
N TYR A 90 14.07 -8.33 -7.01
CA TYR A 90 13.50 -7.44 -8.02
C TYR A 90 11.97 -7.49 -8.01
N SER A 91 11.35 -6.36 -8.33
CA SER A 91 9.91 -6.29 -8.53
C SER A 91 9.51 -7.02 -9.82
N PHE A 92 8.63 -8.01 -9.73
CA PHE A 92 8.06 -8.66 -10.91
C PHE A 92 7.18 -7.70 -11.74
N SER A 93 6.55 -6.71 -11.11
CA SER A 93 5.69 -5.74 -11.81
C SER A 93 6.49 -4.60 -12.43
N GLN A 94 7.59 -4.17 -11.80
CA GLN A 94 8.43 -3.04 -12.22
C GLN A 94 9.86 -3.45 -12.56
N TYR A 95 10.08 -4.68 -13.05
CA TYR A 95 11.42 -5.17 -13.40
C TYR A 95 12.09 -4.22 -14.40
N PRO A 96 13.40 -3.86 -14.25
CA PRO A 96 14.41 -4.41 -13.32
C PRO A 96 14.57 -3.63 -12.00
N ARG A 97 13.53 -2.94 -11.50
CA ARG A 97 13.62 -2.17 -10.27
C ARG A 97 13.69 -3.07 -9.03
N LYS A 98 14.59 -2.79 -8.08
CA LYS A 98 14.68 -3.50 -6.80
C LYS A 98 13.46 -3.21 -5.94
N VAL A 99 13.01 -4.19 -5.16
CA VAL A 99 11.87 -4.03 -4.24
C VAL A 99 12.16 -2.95 -3.19
N SER A 100 13.39 -2.88 -2.67
CA SER A 100 13.82 -1.83 -1.75
C SER A 100 13.59 -0.42 -2.30
N ASP A 101 13.87 -0.20 -3.59
CA ASP A 101 13.75 1.11 -4.24
C ASP A 101 12.28 1.48 -4.49
N VAL A 102 11.44 0.48 -4.74
CA VAL A 102 9.99 0.65 -4.85
C VAL A 102 9.41 1.03 -3.49
N LEU A 103 9.80 0.32 -2.42
CA LEU A 103 9.38 0.61 -1.05
C LEU A 103 9.86 1.99 -0.59
N ALA A 104 11.14 2.32 -0.80
CA ALA A 104 11.71 3.60 -0.42
C ALA A 104 11.01 4.78 -1.12
N ALA A 105 10.64 4.61 -2.40
CA ALA A 105 9.89 5.65 -3.11
C ALA A 105 8.45 5.80 -2.62
N SER A 106 7.83 4.72 -2.11
CA SER A 106 6.41 4.70 -1.72
C SER A 106 6.19 5.09 -0.26
N ILE A 107 7.13 4.75 0.64
CA ILE A 107 6.98 4.93 2.08
C ILE A 107 6.73 6.39 2.45
N TRP A 108 7.39 7.32 1.77
CA TRP A 108 7.22 8.75 2.05
C TRP A 108 5.82 9.23 1.71
N TRP A 109 5.27 8.82 0.57
CA TRP A 109 3.88 9.15 0.20
C TRP A 109 2.88 8.59 1.21
N THR A 110 3.08 7.34 1.63
CA THR A 110 2.22 6.71 2.65
C THR A 110 2.27 7.46 3.97
N LEU A 111 3.47 7.84 4.45
CA LEU A 111 3.63 8.57 5.70
C LEU A 111 3.03 9.98 5.63
N MET A 112 3.28 10.71 4.53
CA MET A 112 2.75 12.06 4.32
C MET A 112 1.22 12.06 4.16
N LEU A 113 0.62 10.96 3.72
CA LEU A 113 -0.83 10.81 3.67
C LEU A 113 -1.41 10.37 5.01
N GLN A 114 -0.90 9.27 5.56
CA GLN A 114 -1.50 8.59 6.69
C GLN A 114 -1.32 9.35 8.00
N LEU A 115 -0.12 9.91 8.26
CA LEU A 115 0.14 10.59 9.54
C LEU A 115 -0.75 11.83 9.71
N PRO A 116 -0.85 12.76 8.75
CA PRO A 116 -1.75 13.90 8.91
C PRO A 116 -3.22 13.48 8.96
N ALA A 117 -3.62 12.44 8.20
CA ALA A 117 -4.99 11.95 8.23
C ALA A 117 -5.37 11.41 9.61
N ILE A 118 -4.47 10.66 10.26
CA ILE A 118 -4.67 10.19 11.63
C ILE A 118 -4.77 11.36 12.60
N LEU A 119 -3.86 12.34 12.51
CA LEU A 119 -3.85 13.49 13.42
C LEU A 119 -5.12 14.33 13.27
N VAL A 120 -5.52 14.65 12.05
CA VAL A 120 -6.71 15.44 11.76
C VAL A 120 -7.98 14.69 12.11
N GLY A 121 -8.10 13.41 11.70
CA GLY A 121 -9.25 12.57 12.04
C GLY A 121 -9.40 12.41 13.56
N TRP A 122 -8.30 12.13 14.26
CA TRP A 122 -8.30 12.05 15.72
C TRP A 122 -8.71 13.38 16.37
N THR A 123 -8.15 14.52 15.95
CA THR A 123 -8.50 15.83 16.50
C THR A 123 -9.96 16.18 16.23
N LEU A 124 -10.44 16.05 14.98
CA LEU A 124 -11.81 16.36 14.61
C LEU A 124 -12.81 15.44 15.30
N GLY A 125 -12.55 14.12 15.31
CA GLY A 125 -13.40 13.13 15.97
C GLY A 125 -13.53 13.40 17.47
N ASN A 126 -12.43 13.74 18.16
CA ASN A 126 -12.49 14.09 19.58
C ASN A 126 -13.24 15.39 19.84
N ILE A 127 -13.05 16.43 19.02
CA ILE A 127 -13.77 17.71 19.17
C ILE A 127 -15.27 17.51 18.93
N LEU A 128 -15.64 16.83 17.84
CA LEU A 128 -17.04 16.56 17.49
C LEU A 128 -17.71 15.68 18.55
N GLY A 129 -17.01 14.65 19.04
CA GLY A 129 -17.49 13.80 20.13
C GLY A 129 -17.68 14.57 21.44
N ALA A 130 -16.73 15.44 21.80
CA ALA A 130 -16.85 16.28 22.98
C ALA A 130 -18.01 17.29 22.87
N LEU A 131 -18.18 17.92 21.70
CA LEU A 131 -19.29 18.83 21.42
C LEU A 131 -20.65 18.11 21.47
N ALA A 132 -20.75 16.89 20.94
CA ALA A 132 -21.97 16.06 21.05
C ALA A 132 -22.36 15.83 22.51
N ALA A 133 -21.38 15.44 23.33
CA ALA A 133 -21.59 15.19 24.75
C ALA A 133 -21.93 16.47 25.55
N TYR A 134 -21.37 17.61 25.16
CA TYR A 134 -21.56 18.89 25.84
C TYR A 134 -22.87 19.59 25.47
N LEU A 135 -23.12 19.80 24.17
CA LEU A 135 -24.29 20.54 23.68
C LEU A 135 -25.59 19.77 23.94
N ARG A 136 -25.55 18.44 23.82
CA ARG A 136 -26.69 17.52 23.94
C ARG A 136 -27.85 17.90 22.99
N GLY A 137 -28.89 17.07 22.92
CA GLY A 137 -30.10 17.39 22.14
C GLY A 137 -29.91 17.24 20.62
N GLY A 138 -30.23 18.29 19.85
CA GLY A 138 -30.33 18.21 18.38
C GLY A 138 -29.01 17.90 17.66
N PHE A 139 -27.89 18.41 18.17
CA PHE A 139 -26.56 18.20 17.58
C PHE A 139 -26.13 16.73 17.69
N ASP A 140 -26.31 16.13 18.87
CA ASP A 140 -26.03 14.72 19.13
C ASP A 140 -26.91 13.78 18.27
N LYS A 141 -28.21 14.10 18.17
CA LYS A 141 -29.19 13.34 17.37
C LYS A 141 -28.86 13.26 15.87
N VAL A 142 -28.11 14.22 15.33
CA VAL A 142 -27.69 14.23 13.91
C VAL A 142 -26.28 13.67 13.77
N LEU A 143 -25.37 14.09 14.64
CA LEU A 143 -23.96 13.74 14.53
C LEU A 143 -23.70 12.25 14.75
N MET A 144 -24.31 11.62 15.77
CA MET A 144 -24.10 10.19 16.02
C MET A 144 -24.53 9.31 14.85
N PRO A 145 -25.77 9.41 14.32
CA PRO A 145 -26.19 8.62 13.17
C PRO A 145 -25.35 8.91 11.91
N ALA A 146 -25.01 10.18 11.66
CA ALA A 146 -24.18 10.54 10.52
C ALA A 146 -22.77 9.93 10.61
N SER A 147 -22.12 10.00 11.77
CA SER A 147 -20.80 9.40 11.98
C SER A 147 -20.84 7.87 11.87
N LEU A 148 -21.86 7.21 12.41
CA LEU A 148 -22.05 5.76 12.25
C LEU A 148 -22.28 5.36 10.79
N PHE A 149 -23.04 6.17 10.05
CA PHE A 149 -23.26 5.94 8.64
C PHE A 149 -21.97 6.09 7.83
N LEU A 150 -21.20 7.16 8.07
CA LEU A 150 -19.93 7.42 7.38
C LEU A 150 -18.87 6.37 7.70
N SER A 151 -18.75 5.94 8.95
CA SER A 151 -17.80 4.89 9.35
C SER A 151 -18.15 3.50 8.81
N SER A 152 -19.38 3.29 8.36
CA SER A 152 -19.80 2.05 7.71
C SER A 152 -19.31 1.94 6.26
N PHE A 153 -18.85 3.02 5.65
CA PHE A 153 -18.29 2.96 4.30
C PHE A 153 -16.91 2.31 4.30
N PRO A 154 -16.64 1.37 3.38
CA PRO A 154 -15.27 0.90 3.18
C PRO A 154 -14.41 2.06 2.69
N ALA A 155 -13.14 2.11 3.12
CA ALA A 155 -12.22 3.19 2.77
C ALA A 155 -12.10 3.42 1.26
N PHE A 156 -12.01 2.32 0.49
CA PHE A 156 -12.01 2.39 -0.97
C PHE A 156 -13.33 2.94 -1.53
N GLY A 157 -14.48 2.58 -0.94
CA GLY A 157 -15.78 3.09 -1.37
C GLY A 157 -15.90 4.60 -1.18
N MET A 158 -15.47 5.12 -0.02
CA MET A 158 -15.45 6.56 0.22
C MET A 158 -14.52 7.29 -0.74
N ALA A 159 -13.33 6.73 -1.02
CA ALA A 159 -12.41 7.29 -1.99
C ALA A 159 -13.03 7.37 -3.40
N VAL A 160 -13.76 6.32 -3.83
CA VAL A 160 -14.45 6.31 -5.13
C VAL A 160 -15.58 7.34 -5.17
N ILE A 161 -16.37 7.47 -4.10
CA ILE A 161 -17.45 8.48 -4.02
C ILE A 161 -16.86 9.89 -4.18
N LEU A 162 -15.81 10.23 -3.42
CA LEU A 162 -15.15 11.52 -3.52
C LEU A 162 -14.55 11.75 -4.93
N LEU A 163 -13.94 10.72 -5.52
CA LEU A 163 -13.39 10.80 -6.87
C LEU A 163 -14.48 11.09 -7.91
N VAL A 164 -15.60 10.39 -7.89
CA VAL A 164 -16.67 10.58 -8.87
C VAL A 164 -17.31 11.97 -8.72
N VAL A 165 -17.61 12.40 -7.49
CA VAL A 165 -18.24 13.69 -7.25
C VAL A 165 -17.29 14.83 -7.60
N PHE A 166 -16.08 14.82 -7.05
CA PHE A 166 -15.19 15.99 -7.09
C PHE A 166 -14.21 15.99 -8.26
N ALA A 167 -13.74 14.82 -8.72
CA ALA A 167 -12.81 14.74 -9.85
C ALA A 167 -13.52 14.54 -11.19
N VAL A 168 -14.54 13.67 -11.26
CA VAL A 168 -15.22 13.35 -12.53
C VAL A 168 -16.31 14.36 -12.87
N ASN A 169 -17.26 14.58 -11.95
CA ASN A 169 -18.41 15.44 -12.21
C ASN A 169 -18.04 16.93 -12.11
N LEU A 170 -17.49 17.34 -10.97
CA LEU A 170 -17.16 18.74 -10.70
C LEU A 170 -15.83 19.19 -11.31
N LYS A 171 -14.92 18.25 -11.61
CA LYS A 171 -13.59 18.51 -12.19
C LYS A 171 -12.73 19.47 -11.35
N TRP A 172 -12.92 19.47 -10.03
CA TRP A 172 -12.14 20.29 -9.09
C TRP A 172 -10.78 19.68 -8.82
N PHE A 173 -10.69 18.35 -8.87
CA PHE A 173 -9.49 17.59 -8.53
C PHE A 173 -9.14 16.61 -9.66
N PRO A 174 -7.88 16.16 -9.73
CA PRO A 174 -7.43 15.16 -10.69
C PRO A 174 -8.02 13.78 -10.37
N THR A 175 -8.15 12.96 -11.40
CA THR A 175 -8.73 11.60 -11.30
C THR A 175 -7.70 10.53 -10.94
N SER A 176 -6.41 10.81 -11.04
CA SER A 176 -5.34 9.82 -10.83
C SER A 176 -3.97 10.47 -10.58
N GLY A 177 -3.06 9.71 -9.99
CA GLY A 177 -1.67 10.10 -9.77
C GLY A 177 -1.43 10.82 -8.44
N GLY A 178 -0.15 10.94 -8.05
CA GLY A 178 0.27 11.72 -6.88
C GLY A 178 0.63 13.17 -7.20
N TYR A 179 0.73 13.51 -8.48
CA TYR A 179 1.02 14.83 -9.05
C TYR A 179 0.79 14.76 -10.57
N GLY A 180 0.84 15.90 -11.27
CA GLY A 180 0.60 15.97 -12.71
C GLY A 180 1.62 15.16 -13.52
N PHE A 181 1.14 14.45 -14.55
CA PHE A 181 1.95 13.54 -15.39
C PHE A 181 3.11 14.22 -16.13
N ASN A 182 3.05 15.55 -16.29
CA ASN A 182 4.04 16.38 -16.95
C ASN A 182 5.12 16.93 -15.99
N LEU A 183 5.10 16.54 -14.71
CA LEU A 183 6.02 17.04 -13.70
C LEU A 183 7.00 15.96 -13.24
N ILE A 184 8.22 16.38 -12.93
CA ILE A 184 9.23 15.55 -12.28
C ILE A 184 9.27 15.93 -10.80
N PRO A 185 9.29 14.95 -9.87
CA PRO A 185 9.44 15.22 -8.45
C PRO A 185 10.58 16.18 -8.14
N SER A 186 10.24 17.35 -7.64
CA SER A 186 11.19 18.42 -7.32
C SER A 186 10.61 19.30 -6.20
N PRO A 187 11.43 19.93 -5.35
CA PRO A 187 10.96 20.84 -4.30
C PRO A 187 10.52 22.20 -4.87
N THR A 188 9.94 22.22 -6.07
CA THR A 188 9.46 23.44 -6.71
C THR A 188 8.04 23.75 -6.25
N PRO A 189 7.65 25.04 -6.12
CA PRO A 189 6.29 25.42 -5.76
C PRO A 189 5.23 24.82 -6.70
N GLY A 190 5.54 24.69 -7.99
CA GLY A 190 4.65 24.07 -8.98
C GLY A 190 4.39 22.59 -8.71
N PHE A 191 5.44 21.83 -8.38
CA PHE A 191 5.28 20.42 -7.99
C PHE A 191 4.51 20.28 -6.68
N LEU A 192 4.86 21.06 -5.65
CA LEU A 192 4.21 21.01 -4.35
C LEU A 192 2.72 21.37 -4.44
N GLY A 193 2.38 22.41 -5.21
CA GLY A 193 0.98 22.78 -5.49
C GLY A 193 0.23 21.66 -6.20
N SER A 194 0.83 21.07 -7.23
CA SER A 194 0.23 19.90 -7.91
C SER A 194 0.03 18.75 -6.94
N ALA A 195 1.04 18.37 -6.16
CA ALA A 195 0.97 17.25 -5.22
C ALA A 195 -0.13 17.50 -4.16
N PHE A 196 -0.25 18.73 -3.65
CA PHE A 196 -1.28 19.11 -2.70
C PHE A 196 -2.71 18.96 -3.26
N VAL A 197 -2.94 19.31 -4.52
CA VAL A 197 -4.25 19.10 -5.15
C VAL A 197 -4.56 17.60 -5.29
N HIS A 198 -3.58 16.77 -5.68
CA HIS A 198 -3.77 15.32 -5.80
C HIS A 198 -3.96 14.64 -4.44
N TYR A 199 -3.42 15.23 -3.38
CA TYR A 199 -3.50 14.74 -2.01
C TYR A 199 -4.91 14.81 -1.40
N GLN A 200 -5.72 15.79 -1.82
CA GLN A 200 -6.93 16.18 -1.11
C GLN A 200 -7.99 15.07 -1.03
N LEU A 201 -8.29 14.40 -2.15
CA LEU A 201 -9.33 13.36 -2.15
C LEU A 201 -8.94 12.11 -1.36
N PRO A 202 -7.73 11.52 -1.53
CA PRO A 202 -7.27 10.44 -0.69
C PRO A 202 -7.27 10.81 0.80
N PHE A 203 -6.80 12.02 1.13
CA PHE A 203 -6.74 12.49 2.51
C PHE A 203 -8.11 12.54 3.17
N TRP A 204 -9.09 13.22 2.56
CA TRP A 204 -10.43 13.32 3.13
C TRP A 204 -11.18 11.98 3.13
N SER A 205 -10.89 11.09 2.17
CA SER A 205 -11.49 9.76 2.20
C SER A 205 -11.14 8.99 3.47
N ILE A 206 -9.93 9.18 3.99
CA ILE A 206 -9.46 8.56 5.24
C ILE A 206 -10.02 9.33 6.45
N VAL A 207 -9.99 10.66 6.43
CA VAL A 207 -10.42 11.48 7.58
C VAL A 207 -11.93 11.36 7.85
N ILE A 208 -12.76 11.21 6.83
CA ILE A 208 -14.23 11.19 6.98
C ILE A 208 -14.73 9.88 7.61
N ILE A 209 -14.02 8.78 7.39
CA ILE A 209 -14.42 7.45 7.87
C ILE A 209 -13.73 7.05 9.19
N ALA A 210 -12.70 7.80 9.58
CA ALA A 210 -11.89 7.55 10.78
C ALA A 210 -12.59 8.07 12.04
#